data_AF-A0A7Y3XEF0-F1
#
_entry.id   AF-A0A7Y3XEF0-F1
#
_cell.length_a   1.000
_cell.length_b   1.000
_cell.length_c   1.000
_cell.angle_alpha   90.00
_cell.angle_beta   90.00
_cell.angle_gamma   90.00
#
_symmetry.space_group_name_H-M   'P 1'
#
loop_
_entity.id
_entity.type
_entity.pdbx_description
1 polymer ?
#
loop_
_entity_poly.entity_id
_entity_poly.type
_entity_poly.pdbx_seq_one_letter_code
_entity_poly.pdbx_strand_id
1 'polypeptide(L)' 'MRISIESKTRIKMIPETEHEKENLESLWKILIRCEADSKVLCPIGSYMASQDDGANFVIQDQ' A
#
# COMPACT_ATOMS: atom_id res chain seq x y z
N MET A 1 6.40 -10.51 2.72
CA MET A 1 5.42 -10.08 1.70
C MET A 1 6.20 -9.77 0.44
N ARG A 2 5.76 -10.30 -0.71
CA ARG A 2 6.40 -10.05 -2.00
C ARG A 2 5.63 -9.02 -2.82
N ILE A 3 6.33 -8.01 -3.32
CA ILE A 3 5.77 -6.99 -4.22
C ILE A 3 6.32 -7.23 -5.64
N SER A 4 5.42 -7.32 -6.62
CA SER A 4 5.75 -7.45 -8.04
C SER A 4 5.17 -6.27 -8.83
N ILE A 5 5.97 -5.66 -9.70
CA ILE A 5 5.53 -4.62 -10.63
C ILE A 5 5.27 -5.30 -11.98
N GLU A 6 4.00 -5.59 -12.23
CA GLU A 6 3.57 -6.37 -13.40
C GLU A 6 3.49 -5.48 -14.66
N SER A 7 3.22 -4.18 -14.48
CA SER A 7 3.25 -3.17 -15.54
C SER A 7 3.42 -1.77 -14.94
N LYS A 8 3.47 -0.74 -15.80
CA LYS A 8 3.51 0.68 -15.37
C LYS A 8 2.35 1.10 -14.47
N THR A 9 1.24 0.37 -14.49
CA THR A 9 0.00 0.70 -13.76
C THR A 9 -0.51 -0.44 -12.89
N ARG A 10 0.22 -1.56 -12.80
CA ARG A 10 -0.22 -2.75 -12.08
C ARG A 10 0.85 -3.26 -11.14
N ILE A 11 0.53 -3.23 -9.86
CA ILE A 11 1.31 -3.85 -8.79
C ILE A 11 0.57 -5.09 -8.27
N LYS A 12 1.32 -6.08 -7.82
CA LYS A 12 0.79 -7.27 -7.15
C LYS A 12 1.52 -7.49 -5.84
N MET A 13 0.78 -7.53 -4.75
CA MET A 13 1.27 -7.87 -3.42
C MET A 13 0.82 -9.29 -3.08
N ILE A 14 1.76 -10.11 -2.62
CA ILE A 14 1.50 -11.51 -2.26
C ILE A 14 2.00 -11.70 -0.82
N PRO A 15 1.11 -11.98 0.15
CA PRO A 15 1.50 -12.23 1.52
C PRO A 15 2.16 -13.60 1.61
N GLU A 16 3.16 -13.72 2.47
CA GLU A 16 3.96 -14.94 2.67
C GLU A 16 3.72 -15.56 4.05
N THR A 17 3.08 -14.83 4.96
CA THR A 17 2.72 -15.29 6.32
C THR A 17 1.25 -14.98 6.64
N GLU A 18 0.69 -15.62 7.67
CA GLU A 18 -0.69 -15.32 8.11
C GLU A 18 -0.85 -13.87 8.57
N HIS A 19 0.13 -13.35 9.31
CA HIS A 19 0.12 -11.95 9.74
C HIS A 19 0.09 -10.98 8.55
N GLU A 20 0.83 -11.28 7.49
CA GLU A 20 0.81 -10.46 6.27
C GLU A 20 -0.50 -10.56 5.51
N LYS A 21 -1.21 -11.70 5.57
CA LYS A 21 -2.56 -11.83 4.98
C LYS A 21 -3.54 -10.89 5.69
N GLU A 22 -3.53 -10.86 7.01
CA GLU A 22 -4.38 -9.97 7.81
C GLU A 22 -4.08 -8.48 7.52
N ASN A 23 -2.79 -8.14 7.42
CA ASN A 23 -2.36 -6.79 7.05
C ASN A 23 -2.80 -6.41 5.62
N LEU A 24 -2.68 -7.33 4.66
CA LEU A 24 -3.09 -7.09 3.28
C LEU A 24 -4.62 -6.94 3.16
N GLU A 25 -5.39 -7.73 3.91
CA GLU A 25 -6.86 -7.59 3.96
C GLU A 25 -7.26 -6.22 4.54
N SER A 26 -6.58 -5.78 5.60
CA SER A 26 -6.80 -4.47 6.21
C SER A 26 -6.47 -3.33 5.25
N LEU A 27 -5.34 -3.43 4.54
CA LEU A 27 -4.96 -2.47 3.49
C LEU A 27 -6.00 -2.45 2.36
N TRP A 28 -6.51 -3.60 1.94
CA TRP A 28 -7.53 -3.70 0.89
C TRP A 28 -8.82 -2.96 1.28
N LYS A 29 -9.28 -3.12 2.52
CA LYS A 29 -10.44 -2.39 3.06
C LYS A 29 -10.22 -0.88 3.05
N ILE A 30 -9.00 -0.43 3.38
CA ILE A 30 -8.63 1.00 3.32
C ILE A 30 -8.73 1.52 1.87
N LEU A 31 -8.22 0.79 0.89
CA LEU A 31 -8.26 1.20 -0.52
C LEU A 31 -9.69 1.30 -1.05
N ILE A 32 -10.55 0.31 -0.77
CA ILE A 32 -11.98 0.36 -1.12
C ILE A 32 -12.64 1.60 -0.51
N ARG A 33 -12.35 1.89 0.75
CA ARG A 33 -12.89 3.07 1.42
C ARG A 33 -12.40 4.36 0.76
N CYS A 34 -11.13 4.43 0.36
CA CYS A 34 -10.61 5.60 -0.34
C CYS A 34 -11.36 5.85 -1.65
N GLU A 35 -11.61 4.79 -2.43
CA GLU A 35 -12.41 4.88 -3.65
C GLU A 35 -13.85 5.36 -3.37
N ALA A 36 -14.50 4.82 -2.34
CA ALA A 36 -15.87 5.20 -1.98
C ALA A 36 -15.99 6.65 -1.45
N ASP A 37 -15.00 7.09 -0.65
CA ASP A 37 -15.01 8.39 0.04
C ASP A 37 -14.34 9.50 -0.79
N SER A 38 -13.98 9.26 -2.06
CA SER A 38 -13.18 10.19 -2.89
C SER A 38 -11.89 10.66 -2.21
N LYS A 39 -11.16 9.70 -1.63
CA LYS A 39 -9.87 9.90 -0.99
C LYS A 39 -8.77 9.17 -1.76
N VAL A 40 -7.54 9.57 -1.51
CA VAL A 40 -6.36 8.98 -2.13
C VAL A 40 -5.31 8.61 -1.08
N LEU A 41 -4.58 7.54 -1.37
CA LEU A 41 -3.41 7.13 -0.59
C LEU A 41 -2.18 7.84 -1.16
N CYS A 42 -1.59 8.75 -0.39
CA CYS A 42 -0.47 9.59 -0.83
C CYS A 42 0.81 9.25 -0.07
N PRO A 43 1.95 9.10 -0.75
CA PRO A 43 3.22 8.86 -0.09
C PRO A 43 3.60 10.07 0.78
N ILE A 44 4.16 9.82 1.95
CA ILE A 44 4.67 10.85 2.85
C ILE A 44 6.20 10.80 2.83
N GLY A 45 6.82 11.95 2.58
CA GLY A 45 8.28 12.07 2.56
C GLY A 45 8.93 11.37 1.37
N SER A 46 10.16 10.90 1.56
CA SER A 46 10.93 10.15 0.57
C SER A 46 11.28 8.78 1.15
N TYR A 47 10.95 7.70 0.43
CA TYR A 47 11.40 6.36 0.77
C TYR A 47 12.72 6.05 0.06
N MET A 48 13.75 5.72 0.83
CA MET A 48 15.05 5.24 0.39
C MET A 48 15.32 3.89 1.02
N ALA A 49 15.32 2.82 0.23
CA ALA A 49 15.50 1.45 0.74
C ALA A 49 16.82 1.22 1.51
N SER A 50 17.82 2.09 1.37
CA SER A 50 19.08 2.04 2.11
C SER A 50 19.05 2.78 3.46
N GLN A 51 18.00 3.53 3.75
CA GLN A 51 17.90 4.41 4.93
C GLN A 51 16.61 4.22 5.72
N ASP A 52 15.51 3.83 5.06
CA ASP A 52 14.19 3.73 5.65
C ASP A 52 13.75 2.27 5.78
N ASP A 53 13.16 1.95 6.93
CA ASP A 53 12.60 0.62 7.21
C ASP A 53 11.25 0.38 6.51
N GLY A 54 10.64 1.41 5.92
CA GLY A 54 9.36 1.29 5.23
C GLY A 54 8.92 2.56 4.52
N ALA A 55 8.09 2.39 3.50
CA ALA A 55 7.42 3.49 2.82
C ALA A 55 6.15 3.89 3.59
N ASN A 56 5.99 5.19 3.83
CA ASN A 56 4.86 5.72 4.59
C ASN A 56 3.84 6.38 3.66
N PHE A 57 2.56 6.21 3.99
CA PHE A 57 1.45 6.78 3.24
C PHE A 57 0.41 7.40 4.18
N VAL A 58 -0.23 8.50 3.75
CA VAL A 58 -1.37 9.13 4.41
C VAL A 58 -2.59 9.04 3.50
N ILE A 59 -3.78 8.97 4.09
CA ILE A 59 -5.04 9.11 3.36
C ILE A 59 -5.44 10.58 3.39
N GLN A 60 -5.66 11.17 2.23
CA GLN A 60 -6.11 12.56 2.08
C GLN A 60 -7.27 12.65 1.09
N ASP A 61 -8.00 13.76 1.13
CA ASP A 61 -9.06 14.02 0.15
C ASP A 61 -8.44 14.21 -1.26
N GLN A 62 -9.16 13.73 -2.29
CA GLN A 62 -8.69 13.71 -3.68
C GLN A 62 -8.64 15.10 -4.34
#